data_AF-W4QY60-F1
#
_entry.id   AF-W4QY60-F1
#
_cell.length_a   1.000
_cell.length_b   1.000
_cell.length_c   1.000
_cell.angle_alpha   90.00
_cell.angle_beta   90.00
_cell.angle_gamma   90.00
#
_symmetry.space_group_name_H-M   'P 1'
#
loop_
_entity.id
_entity.type
_entity.pdbx_description
1 polymer ?
#
loop_
_entity_poly.entity_id
_entity_poly.type
_entity_poly.pdbx_seq_one_letter_code
_entity_poly.pdbx_strand_id
1 'polypeptide(L)'
;MEKERKNPNLVNTFSIVGFDPNTGELGVAVASKFLGVGSIVPWARAGAGAVATQSWANKDYGQKGLELLEKGMTPDAVLSELTKDDEGLQLRQVGMVSAKGESVTFTGEDCYEWAGGIAGANFACRVIFLLTKQLYKKWLMCSSPSRER
;
A
#
# COMPACT_ATOMS: atom_id res chain seq x y z
N MET A 1 3.86 29.90 -17.24
CA MET A 1 3.16 28.67 -17.66
C MET A 1 4.21 27.64 -18.00
N GLU A 2 4.58 26.80 -17.03
CA GLU A 2 5.61 25.78 -17.21
C GLU A 2 4.99 24.60 -17.94
N LYS A 3 5.55 24.25 -19.11
CA LYS A 3 5.09 23.12 -19.92
C LYS A 3 5.31 21.84 -19.10
N GLU A 4 4.23 21.16 -18.72
CA GLU A 4 4.26 19.80 -18.19
C GLU A 4 5.10 18.92 -19.12
N ARG A 5 6.30 18.53 -18.66
CA ARG A 5 7.12 17.54 -19.35
C ARG A 5 6.47 16.17 -19.15
N LYS A 6 5.61 15.75 -20.08
CA LYS A 6 5.14 14.36 -20.17
C LYS A 6 6.32 13.46 -20.51
N ASN A 7 6.93 12.85 -19.49
CA ASN A 7 7.95 11.82 -19.69
C ASN A 7 7.24 10.47 -19.97
N PRO A 8 7.32 9.92 -21.19
CA PRO A 8 6.57 8.70 -21.57
C PRO A 8 6.99 7.46 -20.77
N ASN A 9 8.12 7.50 -20.08
CA ASN A 9 8.66 6.42 -19.25
C ASN A 9 8.18 6.43 -17.78
N LEU A 10 7.21 7.29 -17.43
CA LEU A 10 6.64 7.32 -16.08
C LEU A 10 5.77 6.08 -15.82
N VAL A 11 6.13 5.32 -14.79
CA VAL A 11 5.37 4.19 -14.25
C VAL A 11 4.72 4.66 -12.95
N ASN A 12 3.39 4.61 -12.88
CA ASN A 12 2.61 5.00 -11.71
C ASN A 12 1.90 3.77 -11.16
N THR A 13 1.79 3.65 -9.84
CA THR A 13 1.08 2.54 -9.19
C THR A 13 0.25 3.06 -8.02
N PHE A 14 -1.00 2.59 -7.96
CA PHE A 14 -1.96 2.85 -6.89
C PHE A 14 -2.37 1.52 -6.29
N SER A 15 -2.44 1.44 -4.97
CA SER A 15 -2.99 0.26 -4.30
C SER A 15 -3.78 0.62 -3.05
N ILE A 16 -4.73 -0.26 -2.73
CA ILE A 16 -5.54 -0.20 -1.52
C ILE A 16 -5.63 -1.61 -0.94
N VAL A 17 -5.48 -1.71 0.37
CA VAL A 17 -5.80 -2.89 1.16
C VAL A 17 -6.98 -2.55 2.08
N GLY A 18 -7.89 -3.50 2.26
CA GLY A 18 -9.09 -3.30 3.05
C GLY A 18 -9.52 -4.56 3.79
N PHE A 19 -10.18 -4.33 4.93
CA PHE A 19 -10.89 -5.31 5.73
C PHE A 19 -12.34 -4.83 5.87
N ASP A 20 -13.32 -5.72 5.69
CA ASP A 20 -14.71 -5.41 6.01
C ASP A 20 -15.10 -6.09 7.33
N PRO A 21 -15.33 -5.33 8.43
CA PRO A 21 -15.67 -5.92 9.72
C PRO A 21 -17.05 -6.59 9.76
N ASN A 22 -17.94 -6.31 8.80
CA ASN A 22 -19.27 -6.91 8.78
C ASN A 22 -19.26 -8.32 8.19
N THR A 23 -18.42 -8.54 7.18
CA THR A 23 -18.31 -9.81 6.44
C THR A 23 -17.06 -10.61 6.82
N GLY A 24 -16.05 -9.95 7.40
CA GLY A 24 -14.73 -10.53 7.67
C GLY A 24 -13.85 -10.62 6.41
N GLU A 25 -14.26 -10.01 5.30
CA GLU A 25 -13.54 -10.09 4.03
C GLU A 25 -12.27 -9.22 4.02
N LEU A 26 -11.26 -9.69 3.29
CA LEU A 26 -9.99 -9.00 3.08
C LEU A 26 -9.75 -8.84 1.58
N GLY A 27 -9.32 -7.66 1.17
CA GLY A 27 -9.13 -7.33 -0.24
C GLY A 27 -7.89 -6.50 -0.50
N VAL A 28 -7.33 -6.69 -1.71
CA VAL A 28 -6.32 -5.79 -2.28
C VAL A 28 -6.71 -5.44 -3.70
N ALA A 29 -6.66 -4.15 -4.04
CA ALA A 29 -6.79 -3.69 -5.41
C ALA A 29 -5.54 -2.88 -5.81
N VAL A 30 -5.10 -3.06 -7.05
CA VAL A 30 -3.94 -2.36 -7.61
C VAL A 30 -4.23 -1.90 -9.03
N ALA A 31 -3.79 -0.70 -9.37
CA ALA A 31 -3.79 -0.17 -10.73
C ALA A 31 -2.40 0.37 -11.05
N SER A 32 -1.82 -0.05 -12.17
CA SER A 32 -0.46 0.38 -12.56
C SER A 32 -0.29 0.47 -14.07
N LYS A 33 0.65 1.32 -14.49
CA LYS A 33 1.20 1.30 -15.85
C LYS A 33 2.25 0.18 -16.04
N PHE A 34 2.65 -0.48 -14.96
CA PHE A 34 3.55 -1.64 -14.99
C PHE A 34 2.78 -2.90 -15.40
N LEU A 35 3.27 -3.60 -16.43
CA LEU A 35 2.69 -4.85 -16.90
C LEU A 35 2.89 -5.96 -15.86
N GLY A 36 1.83 -6.69 -15.52
CA GLY A 36 1.91 -7.82 -14.58
C GLY A 36 1.96 -7.42 -13.10
N VAL A 37 1.59 -6.19 -12.75
CA VAL A 37 1.60 -5.68 -11.36
C VAL A 37 0.84 -6.58 -10.37
N GLY A 38 -0.20 -7.27 -10.83
CA GLY A 38 -1.00 -8.19 -10.02
C GLY A 38 -0.25 -9.42 -9.49
N SER A 39 0.94 -9.73 -10.02
CA SER A 39 1.78 -10.83 -9.54
C SER A 39 2.82 -10.41 -8.50
N ILE A 40 2.90 -9.10 -8.20
CA ILE A 40 3.94 -8.51 -7.35
C ILE A 40 3.31 -7.78 -6.17
N VAL A 41 2.34 -6.91 -6.46
CA VAL A 41 1.82 -5.96 -5.47
C VAL A 41 0.81 -6.58 -4.51
N PRO A 42 -0.26 -7.27 -4.98
CA PRO A 42 -1.34 -7.67 -4.10
C PRO A 42 -1.10 -9.03 -3.43
N TRP A 43 -1.27 -9.07 -2.11
CA TRP A 43 -1.22 -10.28 -1.29
C TRP A 43 -2.39 -10.27 -0.31
N ALA A 44 -3.17 -11.35 -0.24
CA ALA A 44 -4.25 -11.50 0.72
C ALA A 44 -4.34 -12.95 1.20
N ARG A 45 -4.67 -13.14 2.47
CA ARG A 45 -4.95 -14.45 3.06
C ARG A 45 -6.10 -14.32 4.05
N ALA A 46 -7.16 -15.09 3.83
CA ALA A 46 -8.34 -15.12 4.69
C ALA A 46 -7.95 -15.39 6.15
N GLY A 47 -8.52 -14.63 7.08
CA GLY A 47 -8.23 -14.75 8.52
C GLY A 47 -6.87 -14.21 8.97
N ALA A 48 -5.96 -13.87 8.05
CA ALA A 48 -4.66 -13.28 8.38
C ALA A 48 -4.64 -11.77 8.10
N GLY A 49 -4.81 -11.37 6.84
CA GLY A 49 -4.74 -9.97 6.44
C GLY A 49 -4.53 -9.77 4.93
N ALA A 50 -4.22 -8.53 4.58
CA ALA A 50 -3.91 -8.09 3.23
C ALA A 50 -2.68 -7.17 3.23
N VAL A 51 -1.80 -7.34 2.24
CA VAL A 51 -0.55 -6.60 2.08
C VAL A 51 -0.41 -6.14 0.62
N ALA A 52 -0.04 -4.88 0.43
CA ALA A 52 0.36 -4.31 -0.85
C ALA A 52 1.81 -3.84 -0.76
N THR A 53 2.72 -4.42 -1.54
CA THR A 53 4.15 -4.03 -1.62
C THR A 53 4.46 -3.47 -3.01
N GLN A 54 4.97 -2.24 -3.11
CA GLN A 54 5.18 -1.54 -4.39
C GLN A 54 6.40 -0.59 -4.35
N SER A 55 6.60 0.21 -5.40
CA SER A 55 7.85 0.92 -5.71
C SER A 55 8.95 -0.07 -6.11
N TRP A 56 10.08 -0.11 -5.40
CA TRP A 56 11.04 -1.22 -5.48
C TRP A 56 10.52 -2.41 -4.67
N ALA A 57 9.45 -3.03 -5.18
CA ALA A 57 8.68 -4.04 -4.47
C ALA A 57 9.55 -5.24 -4.07
N ASN A 58 9.45 -5.63 -2.80
CA ASN A 58 9.99 -6.89 -2.30
C ASN A 58 8.84 -7.86 -2.04
N LYS A 59 8.85 -9.00 -2.74
CA LYS A 59 7.80 -10.03 -2.63
C LYS A 59 7.79 -10.68 -1.25
N ASP A 60 8.93 -10.73 -0.57
CA ASP A 60 9.02 -11.25 0.79
C ASP A 60 8.09 -10.50 1.76
N TYR A 61 7.88 -9.19 1.54
CA TYR A 61 6.99 -8.40 2.40
C TYR A 61 5.55 -8.88 2.31
N GLY A 62 5.12 -9.35 1.14
CA GLY A 62 3.80 -9.93 0.96
C GLY A 62 3.66 -11.25 1.70
N GLN A 63 4.53 -12.21 1.40
CA GLN A 63 4.45 -13.54 2.01
C GLN A 63 4.71 -13.51 3.52
N LYS A 64 5.86 -12.98 3.96
CA LYS A 64 6.24 -12.92 5.38
C LYS A 64 5.30 -12.02 6.17
N GLY A 65 4.82 -10.93 5.57
CA GLY A 65 3.82 -10.06 6.18
C GLY A 65 2.54 -10.82 6.53
N LEU A 66 2.00 -11.60 5.59
CA LEU A 66 0.83 -12.44 5.86
C LEU A 66 1.09 -13.52 6.92
N GLU A 67 2.26 -14.15 6.92
CA GLU A 67 2.63 -15.15 7.93
C GLU A 67 2.70 -14.56 9.35
N LEU A 68 3.20 -13.32 9.50
CA LEU A 68 3.29 -12.65 10.79
C LEU A 68 1.91 -12.12 11.25
N LEU A 69 1.10 -11.62 10.32
CA LEU A 69 -0.29 -11.22 10.60
C LEU A 69 -1.14 -12.41 11.04
N GLU A 70 -0.95 -13.58 10.44
CA GLU A 70 -1.63 -14.83 10.84
C GLU A 70 -1.26 -15.26 12.26
N LYS A 71 -0.02 -14.99 12.71
CA LYS A 71 0.41 -15.20 14.10
C LYS A 71 -0.18 -14.17 15.06
N GLY A 72 -0.99 -13.23 14.59
CA GLY A 72 -1.68 -12.23 15.38
C GLY A 72 -0.85 -11.00 15.73
N MET A 73 0.31 -10.80 15.07
CA MET A 73 1.09 -9.57 15.21
C MET A 73 0.33 -8.37 14.65
N THR A 74 0.50 -7.20 15.27
CA THR A 74 -0.08 -5.96 14.76
C THR A 74 0.66 -5.52 13.48
N PRO A 75 -0.03 -4.85 12.55
CA PRO A 75 0.58 -4.30 11.33
C PRO A 75 1.87 -3.50 11.57
N ASP A 76 1.93 -2.64 12.59
CA ASP A 76 3.14 -1.89 12.94
C ASP A 76 4.31 -2.79 13.37
N ALA A 77 4.03 -3.84 14.14
CA ALA A 77 5.05 -4.80 14.56
C ALA A 77 5.55 -5.62 13.37
N VAL A 78 4.63 -6.03 12.48
CA VAL A 78 4.97 -6.72 11.23
C VAL A 78 5.84 -5.82 10.35
N LEU A 79 5.46 -4.56 10.17
CA LEU A 79 6.25 -3.59 9.42
C LEU A 79 7.67 -3.49 10.01
N SER A 80 7.78 -3.26 11.32
CA SER A 80 9.07 -3.15 11.99
C SER A 80 9.96 -4.37 11.74
N GLU A 81 9.42 -5.57 11.87
CA GLU A 81 10.13 -6.83 11.62
C GLU A 81 10.57 -6.98 10.16
N LEU A 82 9.70 -6.67 9.20
CA LEU A 82 10.01 -6.77 7.77
C LEU A 82 11.11 -5.78 7.34
N THR A 83 11.15 -4.60 7.96
CA THR A 83 12.05 -3.50 7.59
C THR A 83 13.42 -3.53 8.27
N LYS A 84 13.57 -4.35 9.32
CA LYS A 84 14.72 -4.31 10.21
C LYS A 84 16.07 -4.49 9.50
N ASP A 85 16.12 -5.42 8.54
CA ASP A 85 17.35 -5.79 7.82
C ASP A 85 17.28 -5.41 6.34
N ASP A 86 16.44 -4.42 5.99
CA ASP A 86 16.22 -4.01 4.62
C ASP A 86 17.02 -2.76 4.24
N GLU A 87 18.19 -2.96 3.65
CA GLU A 87 19.05 -1.88 3.14
C GLU A 87 18.36 -1.02 2.06
N GLY A 88 17.38 -1.58 1.36
CA GLY A 88 16.61 -0.90 0.32
C GLY A 88 15.34 -0.22 0.82
N LEU A 89 15.11 -0.16 2.14
CA LEU A 89 13.85 0.28 2.74
C LEU A 89 13.36 1.62 2.18
N GLN A 90 14.25 2.59 2.03
CA GLN A 90 13.87 3.95 1.60
C GLN A 90 13.33 4.01 0.17
N LEU A 91 13.58 2.98 -0.65
CA LEU A 91 13.03 2.86 -2.01
C LEU A 91 11.65 2.17 -2.03
N ARG A 92 11.14 1.72 -0.88
CA ARG A 92 9.98 0.83 -0.80
C ARG A 92 8.73 1.52 -0.33
N GLN A 93 7.63 0.94 -0.78
CA GLN A 93 6.33 1.20 -0.22
C GLN A 93 5.73 -0.13 0.23
N VAL A 94 5.32 -0.24 1.51
CA VAL A 94 4.37 -1.28 1.99
C VAL A 94 3.13 -0.74 2.73
N GLY A 95 1.98 -1.38 2.51
CA GLY A 95 0.72 -1.06 3.19
C GLY A 95 0.01 -2.35 3.51
N MET A 96 -0.55 -2.45 4.71
CA MET A 96 -1.14 -3.70 5.19
C MET A 96 -2.31 -3.45 6.13
N VAL A 97 -3.22 -4.41 6.19
CA VAL A 97 -4.36 -4.47 7.11
C VAL A 97 -4.47 -5.88 7.68
N SER A 98 -4.69 -6.00 8.99
CA SER A 98 -4.91 -7.29 9.65
C SER A 98 -6.37 -7.72 9.52
N ALA A 99 -6.65 -9.00 9.77
CA ALA A 99 -8.03 -9.51 9.91
C ALA A 99 -8.80 -8.95 11.14
N LYS A 100 -8.16 -8.07 11.93
CA LYS A 100 -8.79 -7.33 13.03
C LYS A 100 -9.07 -5.87 12.66
N GLY A 101 -8.72 -5.45 11.44
CA GLY A 101 -8.93 -4.09 10.97
C GLY A 101 -7.85 -3.09 11.38
N GLU A 102 -6.78 -3.52 12.05
CA GLU A 102 -5.61 -2.67 12.27
C GLU A 102 -4.89 -2.50 10.94
N SER A 103 -4.28 -1.35 10.69
CA SER A 103 -3.59 -1.09 9.42
C SER A 103 -2.36 -0.21 9.60
N VAL A 104 -1.40 -0.34 8.68
CA VAL A 104 -0.22 0.53 8.62
C VAL A 104 0.17 0.80 7.18
N THR A 105 0.83 1.92 6.96
CA THR A 105 1.46 2.30 5.69
C THR A 105 2.87 2.82 5.94
N PHE A 106 3.78 2.44 5.06
CA PHE A 106 5.14 2.95 5.00
C PHE A 106 5.47 3.41 3.58
N THR A 107 6.12 4.56 3.47
CA THR A 107 6.68 5.10 2.23
C THR A 107 8.09 5.59 2.57
N GLY A 108 9.09 5.01 1.94
CA GLY A 108 10.48 5.43 2.12
C GLY A 108 10.77 6.79 1.46
N GLU A 109 11.77 7.49 1.98
CA GLU A 109 12.13 8.85 1.58
C GLU A 109 12.69 8.94 0.15
N ASP A 110 13.30 7.85 -0.33
CA ASP A 110 13.87 7.74 -1.68
C ASP A 110 12.85 7.23 -2.72
N CYS A 111 11.58 7.03 -2.32
CA CYS A 111 10.50 6.87 -3.28
C CYS A 111 10.34 8.14 -4.13
N TYR A 112 9.76 8.00 -5.33
CA TYR A 112 9.51 9.16 -6.21
C TYR A 112 8.81 10.31 -5.46
N GLU A 113 9.14 11.56 -5.84
CA GLU A 113 8.74 12.83 -5.17
C GLU A 113 7.26 12.92 -4.75
N TRP A 114 6.38 12.20 -5.45
CA TRP A 114 4.94 12.14 -5.18
C TRP A 114 4.50 10.77 -4.65
N ALA A 115 5.12 10.29 -3.57
CA ALA A 115 4.75 9.04 -2.90
C ALA A 115 4.11 9.32 -1.54
N GLY A 116 3.11 8.51 -1.19
CA GLY A 116 2.53 8.54 0.15
C GLY A 116 1.38 7.57 0.33
N GLY A 117 0.86 7.51 1.55
CA GLY A 117 -0.29 6.69 1.89
C GLY A 117 -0.99 7.18 3.14
N ILE A 118 -2.22 6.70 3.33
CA ILE A 118 -3.01 6.88 4.55
C ILE A 118 -3.39 5.49 5.04
N ALA A 119 -3.27 5.28 6.34
CA ALA A 119 -3.84 4.14 7.04
C ALA A 119 -4.95 4.65 7.98
N GLY A 120 -6.00 3.85 8.14
CA GLY A 120 -7.10 4.09 9.06
C GLY A 120 -7.77 2.79 9.46
N ALA A 121 -8.77 2.86 10.34
CA ALA A 121 -9.49 1.67 10.77
C ALA A 121 -10.03 0.88 9.57
N ASN A 122 -9.61 -0.37 9.44
CA ASN A 122 -9.98 -1.34 8.41
C ASN A 122 -9.40 -1.10 7.00
N PHE A 123 -8.50 -0.14 6.79
CA PHE A 123 -7.93 0.08 5.45
C PHE A 123 -6.55 0.73 5.47
N ALA A 124 -5.76 0.50 4.41
CA ALA A 124 -4.63 1.34 4.07
C ALA A 124 -4.57 1.60 2.56
N CYS A 125 -4.40 2.86 2.18
CA CYS A 125 -4.45 3.35 0.81
C CYS A 125 -3.13 4.03 0.45
N ARG A 126 -2.53 3.68 -0.69
CA ARG A 126 -1.21 4.16 -1.08
C ARG A 126 -1.07 4.50 -2.55
N VAL A 127 -0.19 5.46 -2.80
CA VAL A 127 0.14 5.93 -4.13
C VAL A 127 1.63 6.13 -4.29
N ILE A 128 2.13 5.79 -5.48
CA ILE A 128 3.37 6.35 -6.00
C ILE A 128 3.14 7.06 -7.35
N PHE A 129 3.54 8.33 -7.35
CA PHE A 129 3.50 9.34 -8.41
C PHE A 129 2.10 9.71 -8.93
N LEU A 130 1.72 10.98 -8.74
CA LEU A 130 0.58 11.61 -9.40
C LEU A 130 1.06 12.83 -10.20
N LEU A 131 0.51 12.98 -11.41
CA LEU A 131 0.77 14.09 -12.31
C LEU A 131 0.65 15.48 -11.64
N THR A 132 -0.16 15.61 -10.57
CA THR A 132 -0.31 16.85 -9.80
C THR A 132 -0.74 16.63 -8.34
N LYS A 133 -0.43 17.59 -7.44
CA LYS A 133 -0.87 17.66 -6.03
C LYS A 133 -2.37 17.50 -5.81
N GLN A 134 -3.17 17.99 -6.75
CA GLN A 134 -4.63 17.93 -6.65
C GLN A 134 -5.13 16.49 -6.78
N LEU A 135 -4.54 15.73 -7.69
CA LEU A 135 -4.87 14.34 -7.93
C LEU A 135 -4.53 13.50 -6.69
N TYR A 136 -3.40 13.75 -6.02
CA TYR A 136 -3.03 13.10 -4.75
C TYR A 136 -4.06 13.35 -3.66
N LYS A 137 -4.37 14.62 -3.41
CA LYS A 137 -5.36 15.02 -2.40
C LYS A 137 -6.74 14.44 -2.71
N LYS A 138 -7.16 14.46 -3.98
CA LYS A 138 -8.47 13.94 -4.40
C LYS A 138 -8.56 12.43 -4.26
N TRP A 139 -7.47 11.71 -4.54
CA TRP A 139 -7.40 10.26 -4.35
C TRP A 139 -7.43 9.88 -2.86
N LEU A 140 -6.64 10.55 -2.02
CA LEU A 140 -6.67 10.35 -0.56
C LEU A 140 -8.07 10.61 0.02
N MET A 141 -8.75 11.66 -0.45
CA MET A 141 -10.12 12.00 -0.03
C MET A 141 -11.18 10.98 -0.49
N CYS A 142 -11.01 10.37 -1.68
CA CYS A 142 -11.92 9.33 -2.17
C CYS A 142 -11.66 7.94 -1.58
N SER A 143 -10.44 7.68 -1.12
CA SER A 143 -10.03 6.35 -0.63
C SER A 143 -10.15 6.21 0.89
N SER A 144 -10.56 7.27 1.60
CA SER A 144 -10.98 7.18 3.01
C SER A 144 -12.44 6.72 3.08
N PRO A 145 -12.75 5.56 3.70
CA PRO A 145 -14.12 5.06 3.87
C PRO A 145 -15.02 5.96 4.74
N SER A 146 -14.47 7.00 5.38
CA SER A 146 -15.18 7.88 6.32
C SER A 146 -16.20 8.85 5.67
N ARG A 147 -16.64 8.61 4.43
CA ARG A 147 -17.58 9.49 3.70
C ARG A 147 -18.98 8.93 3.48
N GLU A 148 -19.26 7.73 3.96
CA GLU A 148 -20.62 7.18 4.02
C GLU A 148 -21.04 7.06 5.48
N ARG A 149 -21.45 8.18 6.07
CA ARG A 149 -22.39 8.28 7.18
C ARG A 149 -23.04 9.65 7.19
#